data_AF-A0A1S8LJM2-F1
#
_entry.id   AF-A0A1S8LJM2-F1
#
_cell.length_a   1.000
_cell.length_b   1.000
_cell.length_c   1.000
_cell.angle_alpha   90.00
_cell.angle_beta   90.00
_cell.angle_gamma   90.00
#
_symmetry.space_group_name_H-M   'P 1'
#
loop_
_entity.id
_entity.type
_entity.pdbx_description
1 polymer ?
#
loop_
_entity_poly.entity_id
_entity_poly.type
_entity_poly.pdbx_seq_one_letter_code
_entity_poly.pdbx_strand_id
1 'polypeptide(L)'
;MCQKKGGDFMSTMNVIVWMLPVFFILHDFEEIIFAEIWAKRYEKEIDATFTKKQPFGLRYINNWRTATFSVGVEFIFLIYTIITLLSVIFNSYFLWYAFFMGLFLHFIFLHLVMCIRFRHYVPGIVTSAIFLIPNLWLLILAEKILKYSLFTNFCACILVIIVTVILMPALHKLMGIFSTWLYRYSKPKKLI
;
A
#
# COMPACT_ATOMS: atom_id res chain seq x y z
N MET A 1 -15.68 -12.92 -38.95
CA MET A 1 -16.21 -12.42 -37.64
C MET A 1 -15.23 -12.65 -36.48
N CYS A 2 -13.90 -12.49 -36.66
CA CYS A 2 -12.88 -12.94 -35.69
C CYS A 2 -11.86 -11.87 -35.23
N GLN A 3 -12.23 -10.59 -35.25
CA GLN A 3 -11.36 -9.50 -34.76
C GLN A 3 -11.89 -8.76 -33.51
N LYS A 4 -13.12 -9.04 -33.04
CA LYS A 4 -13.72 -8.32 -31.89
C LYS A 4 -13.18 -8.72 -30.51
N LYS A 5 -12.67 -9.95 -30.34
CA LYS A 5 -12.27 -10.45 -29.00
C LYS A 5 -11.02 -9.77 -28.44
N GLY A 6 -10.05 -9.37 -29.27
CA GLY A 6 -8.82 -8.73 -28.80
C GLY A 6 -9.02 -7.33 -28.23
N GLY A 7 -9.92 -6.54 -28.82
CA GLY A 7 -10.22 -5.17 -28.37
C GLY A 7 -10.98 -5.12 -27.05
N ASP A 8 -11.83 -6.11 -26.78
CA ASP A 8 -12.66 -6.20 -25.57
C ASP A 8 -11.85 -6.56 -24.30
N PHE A 9 -10.78 -7.34 -24.46
CA PHE A 9 -9.87 -7.63 -23.34
C PHE A 9 -9.00 -6.43 -22.97
N MET A 10 -8.55 -5.66 -23.97
CA MET A 10 -7.76 -4.46 -23.73
C MET A 10 -8.60 -3.35 -23.07
N SER A 11 -9.87 -3.18 -23.47
CA SER A 11 -10.79 -2.27 -22.77
C SER A 11 -11.06 -2.72 -21.33
N THR A 12 -11.19 -4.03 -21.09
CA THR A 12 -11.39 -4.58 -19.73
C THR A 12 -10.18 -4.33 -18.83
N MET A 13 -8.96 -4.61 -19.30
CA MET A 13 -7.75 -4.35 -18.53
C MET A 13 -7.58 -2.86 -18.22
N ASN A 14 -7.89 -1.97 -19.18
CA ASN A 14 -7.85 -0.53 -18.97
C ASN A 14 -8.77 -0.03 -17.86
N VAL A 15 -9.82 -0.78 -17.51
CA VAL A 15 -10.68 -0.49 -16.35
C VAL A 15 -10.11 -1.11 -15.08
N ILE A 16 -9.70 -2.39 -15.13
CA ILE A 16 -9.19 -3.13 -13.97
C ILE A 16 -7.96 -2.46 -13.37
N VAL A 17 -7.07 -1.90 -14.20
CA VAL A 17 -5.81 -1.32 -13.70
C VAL A 17 -6.00 -0.20 -12.69
N TRP A 18 -7.08 0.57 -12.82
CA TRP A 18 -7.41 1.65 -11.88
C TRP A 18 -7.77 1.17 -10.48
N MET A 19 -8.08 -0.13 -10.30
CA MET A 19 -8.37 -0.68 -8.98
C MET A 19 -7.14 -0.71 -8.08
N LEU A 20 -5.92 -0.67 -8.61
CA LEU A 20 -4.70 -0.59 -7.80
C LEU A 20 -4.66 0.69 -6.95
N PRO A 21 -4.63 1.92 -7.52
CA PRO A 21 -4.61 3.14 -6.74
C PRO A 21 -5.90 3.33 -5.93
N VAL A 22 -7.06 2.90 -6.43
CA VAL A 22 -8.34 3.03 -5.71
C VAL A 22 -8.38 2.15 -4.46
N PHE A 23 -8.05 0.85 -4.56
CA PHE A 23 -8.07 -0.04 -3.40
C PHE A 23 -7.01 0.37 -2.38
N PHE A 24 -5.83 0.78 -2.85
CA PHE A 24 -4.78 1.30 -1.98
C PHE A 24 -5.26 2.50 -1.18
N ILE A 25 -5.73 3.58 -1.82
CA ILE A 25 -6.06 4.79 -1.05
C ILE A 25 -7.28 4.61 -0.14
N LEU A 26 -8.28 3.82 -0.55
CA LEU A 26 -9.45 3.54 0.29
C LEU A 26 -9.07 2.73 1.53
N HIS A 27 -8.11 1.82 1.41
CA HIS A 27 -7.55 1.09 2.53
C HIS A 27 -6.69 1.99 3.43
N ASP A 28 -5.74 2.72 2.85
CA ASP A 28 -4.82 3.57 3.60
C ASP A 28 -5.54 4.75 4.28
N PHE A 29 -6.73 5.16 3.84
CA PHE A 29 -7.54 6.11 4.61
C PHE A 29 -7.88 5.59 6.00
N GLU A 30 -8.19 4.30 6.15
CA GLU A 30 -8.38 3.70 7.48
C GLU A 30 -7.09 3.81 8.29
N GLU A 31 -5.93 3.51 7.69
CA GLU A 31 -4.64 3.64 8.37
C GLU A 31 -4.36 5.08 8.80
N ILE A 32 -4.55 6.07 7.92
CA ILE A 32 -4.33 7.50 8.21
C ILE A 32 -5.21 7.95 9.39
N ILE A 33 -6.49 7.56 9.40
CA ILE A 33 -7.45 7.97 10.42
C ILE A 33 -7.10 7.33 11.77
N PHE A 34 -6.73 6.04 11.78
CA PHE A 34 -6.63 5.27 13.03
C PHE A 34 -5.21 5.11 13.57
N ALA A 35 -4.15 5.20 12.77
CA ALA A 35 -2.80 4.85 13.19
C ALA A 35 -2.31 5.64 14.42
N GLU A 36 -2.53 6.96 14.46
CA GLU A 36 -2.11 7.80 15.59
C GLU A 36 -2.86 7.46 16.88
N ILE A 37 -4.19 7.37 16.81
CA ILE A 37 -5.01 7.06 18.00
C ILE A 37 -4.84 5.61 18.46
N TRP A 38 -4.60 4.69 17.53
CA TRP A 38 -4.27 3.30 17.81
C TRP A 38 -2.93 3.19 18.54
N ALA A 39 -1.91 3.89 18.06
CA ALA A 39 -0.59 3.91 18.69
C ALA A 39 -0.65 4.44 20.13
N LYS A 40 -1.49 5.46 20.37
CA LYS A 40 -1.72 5.99 21.72
C LYS A 40 -2.47 5.01 22.61
N ARG A 41 -3.49 4.32 22.07
CA ARG A 41 -4.33 3.40 22.84
C ARG A 41 -3.59 2.14 23.27
N TYR A 42 -2.73 1.61 22.41
CA TYR A 42 -2.08 0.31 22.59
C TYR A 42 -0.56 0.40 22.71
N GLU A 43 -0.03 1.53 23.20
CA GLU A 43 1.41 1.78 23.28
C GLU A 43 2.18 0.62 23.95
N LYS A 44 1.69 0.14 25.08
CA LYS A 44 2.34 -0.94 25.86
C LYS A 44 2.32 -2.28 25.11
N GLU A 45 1.19 -2.61 24.50
CA GLU A 45 0.99 -3.83 23.73
C GLU A 45 1.83 -3.82 22.45
N ILE A 46 1.97 -2.65 21.81
CA ILE A 46 2.83 -2.45 20.65
C ILE A 46 4.28 -2.69 21.02
N ASP A 47 4.76 -2.12 22.13
CA ASP A 47 6.14 -2.29 22.58
C ASP A 47 6.45 -3.74 22.96
N ALA A 48 5.49 -4.43 23.60
CA ALA A 48 5.63 -5.84 23.92
C ALA A 48 5.64 -6.74 22.67
N THR A 49 4.81 -6.43 21.67
CA THR A 49 4.63 -7.28 20.48
C THR A 49 5.68 -7.03 19.40
N PHE A 50 6.10 -5.76 19.23
CA PHE A 50 6.90 -5.26 18.11
C PHE A 50 8.21 -4.60 18.57
N THR A 51 9.04 -5.35 19.29
CA THR A 51 10.27 -4.85 19.94
C THR A 51 11.33 -4.26 19.00
N LYS A 52 11.42 -4.72 17.75
CA LYS A 52 12.46 -4.31 16.79
C LYS A 52 12.01 -3.25 15.79
N LYS A 53 10.78 -3.37 15.27
CA LYS A 53 10.22 -2.49 14.24
C LYS A 53 8.74 -2.32 14.52
N GLN A 54 8.36 -1.15 15.02
CA GLN A 54 6.94 -0.81 15.19
C GLN A 54 6.31 -0.58 13.81
N PRO A 55 5.02 -0.94 13.63
CA PRO A 55 4.29 -0.71 12.39
C PRO A 55 4.08 0.78 12.11
N PHE A 56 3.58 1.12 10.91
CA PHE A 56 3.25 2.49 10.46
C PHE A 56 4.40 3.52 10.58
N GLY A 57 5.65 3.05 10.62
CA GLY A 57 6.81 3.92 10.82
C GLY A 57 6.83 4.65 12.17
N LEU A 58 6.09 4.18 13.19
CA LEU A 58 5.90 4.89 14.47
C LEU A 58 7.18 5.30 15.19
N ARG A 59 8.28 4.55 14.97
CA ARG A 59 9.63 4.87 15.50
C ARG A 59 10.34 6.02 14.80
N TYR A 60 9.93 6.36 13.58
CA TYR A 60 10.56 7.41 12.76
C TYR A 60 9.85 8.75 12.91
N ILE A 61 8.62 8.76 13.44
CA ILE A 61 7.77 9.94 13.50
C ILE A 61 7.70 10.45 14.95
N ASN A 62 8.35 11.59 15.20
CA ASN A 62 8.42 12.18 16.53
C ASN A 62 7.38 13.28 16.77
N ASN A 63 6.91 13.93 15.70
CA ASN A 63 5.93 15.02 15.73
C ASN A 63 4.95 14.87 14.57
N TRP A 64 3.73 15.39 14.73
CA TRP A 64 2.70 15.45 13.68
C TRP A 64 2.47 14.07 13.04
N ARG A 65 2.06 13.07 13.83
CA ARG A 65 2.08 11.66 13.43
C ARG A 65 1.22 11.38 12.21
N THR A 66 -0.07 11.70 12.25
CA THR A 66 -0.97 11.51 11.10
C THR A 66 -0.50 12.26 9.85
N ALA A 67 -0.12 13.53 9.98
CA ALA A 67 0.33 14.33 8.82
C ALA A 67 1.64 13.80 8.20
N THR A 68 2.56 13.31 9.03
CA THR A 68 3.78 12.68 8.52
C THR A 68 3.50 11.33 7.88
N PHE A 69 2.60 10.54 8.48
CA PHE A 69 2.19 9.25 7.95
C PHE A 69 1.51 9.40 6.58
N SER A 70 0.63 10.40 6.41
CA SER A 70 -0.03 10.67 5.13
C SER A 70 0.94 11.03 4.00
N VAL A 71 2.10 11.64 4.31
CA VAL A 71 3.15 11.84 3.30
C VAL A 71 3.68 10.50 2.78
N GLY A 72 3.89 9.52 3.66
CA GLY A 72 4.29 8.17 3.25
C GLY A 72 3.28 7.53 2.31
N VAL A 73 1.99 7.61 2.68
CA VAL A 73 0.86 7.13 1.86
C VAL A 73 0.83 7.84 0.50
N GLU A 74 0.99 9.16 0.47
CA GLU A 74 1.00 9.96 -0.75
C GLU A 74 2.08 9.50 -1.74
N PHE A 75 3.30 9.23 -1.26
CA PHE A 75 4.38 8.73 -2.11
C PHE A 75 4.07 7.37 -2.73
N ILE A 76 3.48 6.43 -1.96
CA ILE A 76 3.08 5.13 -2.49
C ILE A 76 1.92 5.29 -3.49
N PHE A 77 0.93 6.12 -3.17
CA PHE A 77 -0.20 6.41 -4.05
C PHE A 77 0.26 6.96 -5.41
N LEU A 78 1.24 7.88 -5.39
CA LEU A 78 1.82 8.43 -6.61
C LEU A 78 2.51 7.35 -7.44
N ILE A 79 3.30 6.48 -6.81
CA ILE A 79 3.95 5.34 -7.50
C ILE A 79 2.89 4.44 -8.15
N TYR A 80 1.84 4.08 -7.42
CA TYR A 80 0.77 3.21 -7.93
C TYR A 80 -0.01 3.85 -9.07
N THR A 81 -0.26 5.15 -8.98
CA THR A 81 -0.91 5.93 -10.03
C THR A 81 -0.03 5.99 -11.29
N ILE A 82 1.26 6.25 -11.15
CA ILE A 82 2.21 6.26 -12.28
C ILE A 82 2.27 4.88 -12.94
N ILE A 83 2.41 3.80 -12.16
CA ILE A 83 2.43 2.43 -12.69
C ILE A 83 1.14 2.14 -13.47
N THR A 84 -0.02 2.52 -12.92
CA THR A 84 -1.32 2.36 -13.56
C THR A 84 -1.38 3.11 -14.90
N LEU A 85 -0.97 4.39 -14.91
CA LEU A 85 -0.94 5.20 -16.13
C LEU A 85 0.00 4.62 -17.20
N LEU A 86 1.21 4.22 -16.80
CA LEU A 86 2.17 3.59 -17.70
C LEU A 86 1.63 2.27 -18.27
N SER A 87 0.91 1.49 -17.47
CA SER A 87 0.27 0.26 -17.95
C SER A 87 -0.77 0.52 -19.03
N VAL A 88 -1.59 1.57 -18.89
CA VAL A 88 -2.57 1.96 -19.93
C VAL A 88 -1.86 2.48 -21.18
N ILE A 89 -0.87 3.37 -21.03
CA ILE A 89 -0.18 4.01 -22.16
C ILE A 89 0.59 2.99 -22.99
N PHE A 90 1.33 2.10 -22.33
CA PHE A 90 2.23 1.15 -23.00
C PHE A 90 1.62 -0.24 -23.20
N ASN A 91 0.38 -0.48 -22.75
CA ASN A 91 -0.26 -1.79 -22.75
C ASN A 91 0.60 -2.89 -22.10
N SER A 92 1.35 -2.53 -21.05
CA SER A 92 2.25 -3.42 -20.32
C SER A 92 1.81 -3.52 -18.86
N TYR A 93 1.32 -4.69 -18.47
CA TYR A 93 0.59 -4.89 -17.23
C TYR A 93 1.38 -5.64 -16.16
N PHE A 94 2.60 -6.10 -16.46
CA PHE A 94 3.35 -6.95 -15.54
C PHE A 94 3.69 -6.24 -14.23
N LEU A 95 4.16 -4.98 -14.32
CA LEU A 95 4.49 -4.19 -13.15
C LEU A 95 3.24 -3.90 -12.32
N TRP A 96 2.16 -3.45 -12.97
CA TRP A 96 0.86 -3.26 -12.32
C TRP A 96 0.41 -4.53 -11.59
N TYR A 97 0.47 -5.68 -12.25
CA TYR A 97 0.06 -6.97 -11.69
C TYR A 97 0.90 -7.35 -10.46
N ALA A 98 2.22 -7.13 -10.52
CA ALA A 98 3.11 -7.38 -9.39
C ALA A 98 2.76 -6.50 -8.17
N PHE A 99 2.49 -5.21 -8.37
CA PHE A 99 2.10 -4.32 -7.28
C PHE A 99 0.69 -4.59 -6.76
N PHE A 100 -0.26 -4.96 -7.62
CA PHE A 100 -1.61 -5.35 -7.20
C PHE A 100 -1.61 -6.67 -6.40
N MET A 101 -0.74 -7.61 -6.78
CA MET A 101 -0.42 -8.79 -5.98
C MET A 101 0.23 -8.41 -4.65
N GLY A 102 1.14 -7.42 -4.63
CA GLY A 102 1.70 -6.87 -3.40
C GLY A 102 0.64 -6.33 -2.45
N LEU A 103 -0.36 -5.61 -2.98
CA LEU A 103 -1.48 -5.10 -2.20
C LEU A 103 -2.33 -6.24 -1.60
N PHE A 104 -2.56 -7.31 -2.35
CA PHE A 104 -3.22 -8.51 -1.81
C PHE A 104 -2.43 -9.14 -0.65
N LEU A 105 -1.12 -9.30 -0.82
CA LEU A 105 -0.23 -9.84 0.20
C LEU A 105 -0.19 -8.91 1.43
N HIS A 106 -0.22 -7.59 1.23
CA HIS A 106 -0.30 -6.59 2.29
C HIS A 106 -1.54 -6.78 3.17
N PHE A 107 -2.73 -6.90 2.57
CA PHE A 107 -3.98 -7.17 3.30
C PHE A 107 -3.89 -8.43 4.17
N ILE A 108 -3.24 -9.49 3.68
CA ILE A 108 -3.09 -10.73 4.44
C ILE A 108 -2.03 -10.59 5.54
N PHE A 109 -0.81 -10.21 5.19
CA PHE A 109 0.32 -10.32 6.12
C PHE A 109 0.41 -9.14 7.09
N LEU A 110 0.16 -7.91 6.62
CA LEU A 110 0.30 -6.72 7.46
C LEU A 110 -0.99 -6.36 8.21
N HIS A 111 -2.14 -6.89 7.81
CA HIS A 111 -3.38 -6.69 8.58
C HIS A 111 -3.89 -7.98 9.18
N LEU A 112 -4.25 -9.00 8.39
CA LEU A 112 -4.91 -10.19 8.94
C LEU A 112 -3.98 -10.96 9.91
N VAL A 113 -2.79 -11.34 9.46
CA VAL A 113 -1.80 -12.05 10.28
C VAL A 113 -1.31 -11.17 11.44
N MET A 114 -1.09 -9.87 11.19
CA MET A 114 -0.70 -8.94 12.24
C MET A 114 -1.77 -8.82 13.32
N CYS A 115 -3.05 -8.72 12.94
CA CYS A 115 -4.18 -8.64 13.86
C CYS A 115 -4.29 -9.90 14.72
N ILE A 116 -4.10 -11.09 14.13
CA ILE A 116 -4.10 -12.36 14.88
C ILE A 116 -2.96 -12.37 15.91
N ARG A 117 -1.76 -11.94 15.52
CA ARG A 117 -0.59 -11.86 16.43
C ARG A 117 -0.78 -10.82 17.53
N PHE A 118 -1.31 -9.65 17.17
CA PHE A 118 -1.48 -8.51 18.07
C PHE A 118 -2.69 -8.66 19.00
N ARG A 119 -3.68 -9.49 18.61
CA ARG A 119 -4.92 -9.79 19.35
C ARG A 119 -5.82 -8.57 19.66
N HIS A 120 -5.56 -7.46 19.00
CA HIS A 120 -6.37 -6.26 19.02
C HIS A 120 -6.59 -5.76 17.61
N TYR A 121 -7.49 -4.80 17.46
CA TYR A 121 -7.68 -4.06 16.22
C TYR A 121 -6.34 -3.56 15.67
N VAL A 122 -6.13 -3.63 14.36
CA VAL A 122 -4.98 -3.06 13.65
C VAL A 122 -5.54 -2.13 12.57
N PRO A 123 -5.10 -0.87 12.48
CA PRO A 123 -5.53 0.04 11.42
C PRO A 123 -5.40 -0.60 10.05
N GLY A 124 -6.46 -0.52 9.24
CA GLY A 124 -6.52 -1.14 7.91
C GLY A 124 -7.13 -2.54 7.87
N ILE A 125 -7.42 -3.18 9.02
CA ILE A 125 -7.99 -4.54 9.03
C ILE A 125 -9.40 -4.62 8.45
N VAL A 126 -10.23 -3.59 8.67
CA VAL A 126 -11.63 -3.60 8.22
C VAL A 126 -11.68 -3.49 6.71
N THR A 127 -10.98 -2.50 6.15
CA THR A 127 -10.85 -2.32 4.71
C THR A 127 -10.10 -3.46 4.04
N SER A 128 -9.06 -4.02 4.67
CA SER A 128 -8.39 -5.23 4.17
C SER A 128 -9.37 -6.39 4.01
N ALA A 129 -10.22 -6.64 5.01
CA ALA A 129 -11.20 -7.72 4.95
C ALA A 129 -12.23 -7.48 3.83
N ILE A 130 -12.66 -6.23 3.64
CA ILE A 130 -13.60 -5.84 2.56
C ILE A 130 -12.96 -6.04 1.18
N PHE A 131 -11.72 -5.58 0.99
CA PHE A 131 -11.06 -5.57 -0.31
C PHE A 131 -10.32 -6.87 -0.65
N LEU A 132 -10.12 -7.78 0.30
CA LEU A 132 -9.41 -9.04 0.07
C LEU A 132 -10.05 -9.87 -1.05
N ILE A 133 -11.37 -10.08 -0.98
CA ILE A 133 -12.10 -10.91 -1.95
C ILE A 133 -12.17 -10.23 -3.33
N PRO A 134 -12.57 -8.95 -3.47
CA PRO A 134 -12.53 -8.24 -4.75
C PRO A 134 -11.13 -8.20 -5.37
N ASN A 135 -10.08 -7.97 -4.56
CA ASN A 135 -8.71 -7.92 -5.06
C ASN A 135 -8.27 -9.27 -5.63
N LEU A 136 -8.49 -10.37 -4.88
CA LEU A 136 -8.19 -11.73 -5.36
C LEU A 136 -8.92 -12.07 -6.66
N TRP A 137 -10.22 -11.71 -6.73
CA TRP A 137 -10.99 -11.93 -7.94
C TRP A 137 -10.37 -11.21 -9.14
N LEU A 138 -10.03 -9.94 -8.99
CA LEU A 138 -9.44 -9.12 -10.05
C LEU A 138 -8.05 -9.61 -10.45
N LEU A 139 -7.25 -10.11 -9.51
CA LEU A 139 -5.96 -10.77 -9.81
C LEU A 139 -6.16 -12.01 -10.67
N ILE A 140 -7.09 -12.91 -10.30
CA ILE A 140 -7.39 -14.13 -11.07
C ILE A 140 -7.92 -13.77 -12.46
N LEU A 141 -8.76 -12.73 -12.56
CA LEU A 141 -9.27 -12.25 -13.85
C LEU A 141 -8.14 -11.70 -14.73
N ALA A 142 -7.27 -10.85 -14.17
CA ALA A 142 -6.12 -10.29 -14.87
C ALA A 142 -5.14 -11.39 -15.32
N GLU A 143 -4.85 -12.38 -14.47
CA GLU A 143 -4.03 -13.54 -14.82
C GLU A 143 -4.58 -14.26 -16.06
N LYS A 144 -5.89 -14.51 -16.09
CA LYS A 144 -6.56 -15.18 -17.23
C LYS A 144 -6.52 -14.34 -18.50
N ILE A 145 -6.76 -13.03 -18.41
CA ILE A 145 -6.74 -12.13 -19.57
C ILE A 145 -5.32 -12.00 -20.13
N LEU A 146 -4.34 -11.80 -19.26
CA LEU A 146 -2.93 -11.62 -19.62
C LEU A 146 -2.21 -12.94 -19.93
N LYS A 147 -2.86 -14.07 -19.66
CA LYS A 147 -2.33 -15.44 -19.81
C LYS A 147 -1.02 -15.63 -19.05
N TYR A 148 -0.94 -15.06 -17.85
CA TYR A 148 0.23 -15.21 -17.00
C TYR A 148 0.33 -16.63 -16.47
N SER A 149 1.54 -17.19 -16.55
CA SER A 149 1.83 -18.52 -16.04
C SER A 149 2.08 -18.48 -14.53
N LEU A 150 2.08 -19.65 -13.89
CA LEU A 150 2.53 -19.77 -12.50
C LEU A 150 3.94 -19.22 -12.28
N PHE A 151 4.83 -19.39 -13.26
CA PHE A 151 6.18 -18.81 -13.21
C PHE A 151 6.14 -17.29 -13.25
N THR A 152 5.31 -16.69 -14.10
CA THR A 152 5.12 -15.24 -14.16
C THR A 152 4.58 -14.68 -12.85
N ASN A 153 3.60 -15.36 -12.25
CA ASN A 153 3.06 -15.01 -10.93
C ASN A 153 4.13 -15.07 -9.84
N PHE A 154 4.96 -16.13 -9.85
CA PHE A 154 6.07 -16.26 -8.93
C PHE A 154 7.07 -15.11 -9.09
N CYS A 155 7.46 -14.76 -10.32
CA CYS A 155 8.33 -13.61 -10.58
C CYS A 155 7.72 -12.29 -10.11
N ALA A 156 6.41 -12.09 -10.32
CA ALA A 156 5.70 -10.90 -9.86
C ALA A 156 5.73 -10.78 -8.32
N CYS A 157 5.48 -11.88 -7.59
CA CYS A 157 5.57 -11.93 -6.14
C CYS A 157 6.99 -11.61 -5.63
N ILE A 158 8.02 -12.21 -6.23
CA ILE A 158 9.42 -11.94 -5.83
C ILE A 158 9.80 -10.49 -6.10
N LEU A 159 9.41 -9.95 -7.27
CA LEU A 159 9.66 -8.56 -7.61
C LEU A 159 9.07 -7.60 -6.57
N VAL A 160 7.79 -7.76 -6.23
CA VAL A 160 7.13 -6.82 -5.30
C VAL A 160 7.69 -6.94 -3.87
N ILE A 161 8.08 -8.14 -3.44
CA ILE A 161 8.76 -8.33 -2.15
C ILE A 161 10.11 -7.60 -2.13
N ILE A 162 10.95 -7.77 -3.16
CA ILE A 162 12.25 -7.10 -3.26
C ILE A 162 12.06 -5.58 -3.24
N VAL A 163 11.15 -5.07 -4.08
CA VAL A 163 10.88 -3.63 -4.14
C VAL A 163 10.40 -3.11 -2.79
N THR A 164 9.50 -3.81 -2.11
CA THR A 164 8.98 -3.40 -0.79
C THR A 164 10.09 -3.36 0.26
N VAL A 165 10.94 -4.39 0.30
CA VAL A 165 12.07 -4.45 1.26
C VAL A 165 13.05 -3.30 1.07
N ILE A 166 13.25 -2.85 -0.18
CA ILE A 166 14.14 -1.73 -0.50
C ILE A 166 13.44 -0.38 -0.26
N LEU A 167 12.19 -0.23 -0.68
CA LEU A 167 11.45 1.03 -0.67
C LEU A 167 11.03 1.44 0.75
N MET A 168 10.57 0.50 1.57
CA MET A 168 10.02 0.83 2.89
C MET A 168 11.03 1.51 3.84
N PRO A 169 12.30 1.07 3.94
CA PRO A 169 13.31 1.79 4.73
C PRO A 169 13.56 3.21 4.23
N ALA A 170 13.53 3.45 2.92
CA ALA A 170 13.71 4.78 2.35
C ALA A 170 12.51 5.68 2.69
N LEU A 171 11.28 5.14 2.56
CA LEU A 171 10.05 5.85 2.89
C LEU A 171 9.98 6.23 4.37
N HIS A 172 10.30 5.32 5.28
CA HIS A 172 10.34 5.62 6.72
C HIS A 172 11.37 6.70 7.08
N LYS A 173 12.53 6.71 6.43
CA LYS A 173 13.51 7.79 6.60
C LYS A 173 12.97 9.12 6.11
N LEU A 174 12.31 9.13 4.95
CA LEU A 174 11.66 10.31 4.38
C LEU A 174 10.60 10.87 5.33
N MET A 175 9.75 10.00 5.89
CA MET A 175 8.78 10.36 6.92
C MET A 175 9.44 11.03 8.12
N GLY A 176 10.57 10.53 8.63
CA GLY A 176 11.31 11.19 9.72
C GLY A 176 11.81 12.60 9.38
N ILE A 177 12.24 12.83 8.13
CA ILE A 177 12.62 14.15 7.62
C ILE A 177 11.41 15.08 7.63
N PHE A 178 10.27 14.63 7.08
CA PHE A 178 9.03 15.40 7.06
C PHE A 178 8.50 15.69 8.46
N SER A 179 8.58 14.74 9.40
CA SER A 179 8.22 14.96 10.81
C SER A 179 8.98 16.13 11.42
N THR A 180 10.28 16.20 11.16
CA THR A 180 11.14 17.29 11.63
C THR A 180 10.83 18.60 10.92
N TRP A 181 10.59 18.55 9.61
CA TRP A 181 10.26 19.72 8.81
C TRP A 181 8.92 20.34 9.23
N LEU A 182 7.86 19.53 9.38
CA LEU A 182 6.55 19.94 9.87
C LEU A 182 6.63 20.56 11.26
N TYR A 183 7.43 19.95 12.15
CA TYR A 183 7.69 20.52 13.47
C TYR A 183 8.30 21.93 13.37
N ARG A 184 9.33 22.12 12.54
CA ARG A 184 9.96 23.44 12.33
C ARG A 184 8.99 24.45 11.72
N TYR A 185 8.21 24.03 10.72
CA TYR A 185 7.21 24.87 10.07
C TYR A 185 6.12 25.35 11.05
N SER A 186 5.73 24.48 11.99
CA SER A 186 4.72 24.82 13.00
C SER A 186 5.16 25.87 14.03
N LYS A 187 6.47 26.15 14.14
CA LYS A 187 6.97 27.18 15.07
C LYS A 187 6.85 28.56 14.42
N PRO A 188 6.33 29.57 15.15
CA PRO A 188 6.26 30.92 14.62
C PRO A 188 7.68 31.42 14.31
N LYS A 189 7.83 32.12 13.18
CA LYS A 189 9.07 32.89 12.95
C LYS A 189 9.18 33.90 14.08
N LYS A 190 10.28 33.88 14.84
CA LYS A 190 10.59 34.97 15.77
C LYS A 190 10.69 36.24 14.94
N LEU A 191 9.72 37.14 15.09
CA LEU A 191 9.87 38.53 14.67
C LEU A 191 10.96 39.11 15.59
N ILE A 192 12.15 39.31 15.02
CA ILE A 192 13.20 40.17 15.59
C ILE A 192 12.89 41.58 15.10
#